data_AF-A0A916Q3Y9-F1
#
_entry.id   AF-A0A916Q3Y9-F1
#
_cell.length_a   1.000
_cell.length_b   1.000
_cell.length_c   1.000
_cell.angle_alpha   90.00
_cell.angle_beta   90.00
_cell.angle_gamma   90.00
#
_symmetry.space_group_name_H-M   'P 1'
#
loop_
_entity.id
_entity.type
_entity.pdbx_description
1 polymer ?
#
loop_
_entity_poly.entity_id
_entity_poly.type
_entity_poly.pdbx_seq_one_letter_code
_entity_poly.pdbx_strand_id
1 'polypeptide(L)' 'MSNDKTSKHGAESKKDCEKMAQKYGWDLKASEKTNRKDLPYDCIFDGDTEFPKTFGGNKDDDN' A
#
# COMPACT_ATOMS: atom_id res chain seq x y z
N MET A 1 19.51 13.74 -9.27
CA MET A 1 18.06 13.48 -9.28
C MET A 1 17.82 12.42 -8.24
N SER A 2 17.32 12.78 -7.06
CA SER A 2 17.07 11.83 -6.00
C SER A 2 15.88 10.97 -6.43
N ASN A 3 16.17 9.73 -6.85
CA ASN A 3 15.16 8.77 -7.27
C ASN A 3 14.74 7.96 -6.04
N ASP A 4 14.26 8.65 -5.02
CA ASP A 4 13.66 8.05 -3.84
C ASP A 4 12.35 7.41 -4.27
N LYS A 5 12.43 6.14 -4.69
CA LYS A 5 11.25 5.37 -5.01
C LYS A 5 10.49 5.15 -3.71
N THR A 6 9.30 5.73 -3.62
CA THR A 6 8.41 5.50 -2.49
C THR A 6 7.04 5.13 -3.01
N SER A 7 6.42 4.16 -2.36
CA SER A 7 5.07 3.72 -2.68
C SER A 7 4.08 4.23 -1.66
N LYS A 8 2.89 4.63 -2.10
CA LYS A 8 1.84 5.15 -1.22
C LYS A 8 0.61 4.24 -1.25
N HIS A 9 0.21 3.73 -0.10
CA HIS A 9 -0.99 2.91 0.07
C HIS A 9 -1.93 3.54 1.10
N GLY A 10 -3.23 3.57 0.80
CA GLY A 10 -4.22 4.09 1.73
C GLY A 10 -4.50 3.12 2.88
N ALA A 11 -4.78 3.64 4.08
CA ALA A 11 -5.16 2.89 5.27
C ALA A 11 -6.24 3.61 6.08
N GLU A 12 -6.99 2.83 6.85
CA GLU A 12 -8.00 3.32 7.80
C GLU A 12 -7.34 3.99 9.03
N SER A 13 -6.14 3.57 9.40
CA SER A 13 -5.41 4.06 10.56
C SER A 13 -3.90 3.88 10.40
N LYS A 14 -3.12 4.69 11.13
CA LYS A 14 -1.65 4.55 11.20
C LYS A 14 -1.21 3.13 11.58
N LYS A 15 -1.94 2.48 12.49
CA LYS A 15 -1.65 1.10 12.92
C LYS A 15 -1.76 0.10 11.77
N ASP A 16 -2.65 0.34 10.81
CA ASP A 16 -2.78 -0.55 9.64
C ASP A 16 -1.62 -0.36 8.66
N CYS A 17 -1.04 0.85 8.57
CA CYS A 17 0.24 1.03 7.88
C CYS A 17 1.34 0.14 8.46
N GLU A 18 1.48 0.11 9.79
CA GLU A 18 2.50 -0.70 10.48
C GLU A 18 2.26 -2.20 10.28
N LYS A 19 1.00 -2.64 10.39
CA LYS A 19 0.64 -4.04 10.12
C LYS A 19 0.93 -4.43 8.66
N MET A 20 0.66 -3.54 7.70
CA MET A 20 0.96 -3.80 6.29
C MET A 20 2.47 -3.91 6.05
N ALA A 21 3.26 -3.00 6.61
CA ALA A 21 4.72 -3.08 6.62
C ALA A 21 5.19 -4.43 7.15
N GLN A 22 4.73 -4.83 8.34
CA GLN A 22 5.14 -6.10 8.95
C GLN A 22 4.66 -7.32 8.14
N LYS A 23 3.43 -7.28 7.64
CA LYS A 23 2.82 -8.40 6.89
C LYS A 23 3.54 -8.67 5.57
N TYR A 24 3.92 -7.62 4.85
CA TYR A 24 4.54 -7.73 3.53
C TYR A 24 6.06 -7.50 3.55
N GLY A 25 6.65 -7.20 4.70
CA GLY A 25 8.07 -6.88 4.84
C GLY A 25 8.45 -5.53 4.20
N TRP A 26 7.51 -4.58 4.14
CA TRP A 26 7.77 -3.23 3.61
C TRP A 26 8.31 -2.30 4.71
N ASP A 27 9.15 -1.34 4.32
CA ASP A 27 9.71 -0.34 5.22
C ASP A 27 8.80 0.89 5.24
N LEU A 28 8.05 1.08 6.33
CA LEU A 28 7.16 2.24 6.49
C LEU A 28 7.99 3.48 6.79
N LYS A 29 8.08 4.41 5.83
CA LYS A 29 8.76 5.70 6.01
C LYS A 29 7.92 6.70 6.77
N ALA A 30 6.65 6.84 6.41
CA ALA A 30 5.77 7.83 6.98
C ALA A 30 4.30 7.44 6.84
N SER A 31 3.44 8.07 7.64
CA SER A 31 1.99 7.95 7.55
C SER A 31 1.38 9.35 7.61
N GLU A 32 0.73 9.78 6.54
CA GLU A 32 0.09 11.09 6.45
C GLU A 32 -1.42 10.96 6.61
N LYS A 33 -2.07 11.88 7.31
CA LYS A 33 -3.53 11.92 7.38
C LYS A 33 -4.07 12.65 6.15
N THR A 34 -4.92 11.99 5.38
CA THR A 34 -5.59 12.52 4.20
C THR A 34 -7.06 12.83 4.49
N ASN A 35 -7.70 13.58 3.60
CA ASN A 35 -9.09 14.02 3.74
C ASN A 35 -10.10 13.00 3.16
N ARG A 36 -9.68 11.75 2.97
CA ARG A 36 -10.54 10.66 2.48
C ARG A 36 -11.37 10.11 3.63
N LYS A 37 -12.62 9.73 3.34
CA LYS A 37 -13.52 9.15 4.35
C LYS A 37 -13.18 7.70 4.68
N ASP A 38 -12.88 6.90 3.66
CA ASP A 38 -12.67 5.45 3.82
C ASP A 38 -11.22 5.10 4.20
N LEU A 39 -10.25 5.81 3.64
CA LEU A 39 -8.82 5.60 3.93
C LEU A 39 -8.17 6.93 4.32
N PRO A 40 -8.47 7.47 5.52
CA PRO A 40 -7.99 8.76 5.98
C PRO A 40 -6.48 8.80 6.25
N TYR A 41 -5.73 7.72 6.02
CA TYR A 41 -4.28 7.71 6.12
C TYR A 41 -3.64 7.24 4.81
N ASP A 42 -2.53 7.86 4.43
CA ASP A 42 -1.64 7.42 3.37
C ASP A 42 -0.34 6.92 4.00
N CYS A 43 -0.07 5.63 3.81
CA CYS A 43 1.14 4.95 4.25
C CYS A 43 2.20 5.04 3.15
N ILE A 44 3.31 5.70 3.45
CA ILE A 44 4.44 5.90 2.54
C ILE A 44 5.49 4.85 2.88
N PHE A 45 5.78 3.95 1.95
CA PHE A 45 6.79 2.91 2.08
C PHE A 45 8.01 3.21 1.22
N ASP A 46 9.17 2.75 1.67
CA ASP A 46 10.41 2.79 0.90
C ASP A 46 10.39 1.75 -0.22
N GLY A 47 10.84 2.16 -1.41
CA GLY A 47 10.89 1.33 -2.60
C GLY A 47 9.54 1.17 -3.33
N ASP A 48 9.57 0.26 -4.30
CA ASP A 48 8.39 -0.20 -5.05
C ASP A 48 7.70 -1.30 -4.23
N THR A 49 6.48 -1.05 -3.75
CA THR A 49 5.68 -2.02 -2.99
C THR A 49 4.38 -2.30 -3.73
N GLU A 50 4.19 -3.55 -4.12
CA GLU A 50 2.98 -4.02 -4.81
C GLU A 50 2.27 -5.06 -3.95
N PHE A 51 0.95 -4.94 -3.85
CA PHE A 51 0.14 -5.99 -3.25
C PHE A 51 0.31 -7.29 -4.05
N PRO A 52 0.45 -8.44 -3.38
CA PRO A 52 0.50 -9.70 -4.09
C PRO A 52 -0.78 -9.85 -4.92
N LYS A 53 -0.61 -10.08 -6.23
CA LYS A 53 -1.74 -10.38 -7.11
C LYS A 53 -2.42 -11.63 -6.54
N THR A 54 -3.64 -11.48 -6.07
CA THR A 54 -4.45 -12.64 -5.72
C THR A 54 -4.65 -13.42 -7.02
N PHE A 55 -4.11 -14.63 -7.11
CA PHE A 55 -4.41 -15.57 -8.20
C PHE A 55 -5.87 -16.00 -8.05
N GLY A 56 -6.79 -15.13 -8.47
CA GLY A 56 -8.23 -15.30 -8.33
C GLY A 56 -9.03 -14.46 -9.32
N GLY A 57 -8.41 -13.98 -10.40
CA GLY A 57 -9.13 -13.63 -11.61
C GLY A 57 -9.59 -14.93 -12.24
N ASN A 58 -10.87 -15.25 -12.09
CA ASN A 58 -11.50 -16.21 -12.99
C ASN A 58 -11.23 -15.70 -14.41
N LYS A 59 -10.49 -16.50 -15.16
CA LYS A 59 -10.30 -16.40 -16.60
C LYS A 59 -11.68 -16.31 -17.23
N ASP A 60 -12.16 -15.11 -17.56
CA ASP A 60 -13.20 -14.98 -18.57
C ASP A 60 -12.55 -15.38 -19.90
N ASP A 61 -12.75 -16.66 -20.19
CA ASP A 61 -12.50 -17.28 -21.46
C ASP A 61 -13.42 -16.61 -22.50
N ASP A 62 -12.81 -15.88 -23.42
CA ASP A 62 -13.35 -15.45 -24.71
C ASP A 62 -14.23 -16.56 -25.32
N ASN A 63 -15.53 -16.31 -25.51
CA ASN A 63 -16.40 -17.08 -26.39
C ASN A 63 -17.19 -16.17 -27.33
#